data_AF-A0A1M3PWY7-F1
#
_entry.id   AF-A0A1M3PWY7-F1
#
_cell.length_a   1.000
_cell.length_b   1.000
_cell.length_c   1.000
_cell.angle_alpha   90.00
_cell.angle_beta   90.00
_cell.angle_gamma   90.00
#
_symmetry.space_group_name_H-M   'P 1'
#
loop_
_entity.id
_entity.type
_entity.pdbx_description
1 polymer ?
#
loop_
_entity_poly.entity_id
_entity_poly.type
_entity_poly.pdbx_seq_one_letter_code
_entity_poly.pdbx_strand_id
1 'polypeptide(L)'
;MSSFSALLPDGRLHLQHGPIDCLCRAWGAPAEVRAAYAQAAQAFPAILPALCDELALLREPLPAARPAGLVARAMHDACLPFAGRFITPMAAVAGAVADAVLAALCRGRALERAFVNNGGDIAFHLAPGQALRCGLVAELAAPALDGAILLRAEGRARGLATSGRACKGQGGRSFSLGIADAVTVLAADAARADAAATVIANAVDLPGHRAVIRRKASDIDPDSDLGGRLVTWDLGALDAGEVRAALDAGRRLADALARAGLIEGAVLALRQSVALCGTPHPELLSA
;
A
#
# COMPACT_ATOMS: atom_id res chain seq x y z
N MET A 1 -22.89 -4.47 -7.44
CA MET A 1 -21.82 -4.28 -8.44
C MET A 1 -21.39 -5.67 -8.89
N SER A 2 -21.17 -5.90 -10.19
CA SER A 2 -20.68 -7.20 -10.68
C SER A 2 -19.15 -7.26 -10.53
N SER A 3 -18.63 -8.44 -10.17
CA SER A 3 -17.20 -8.73 -10.26
C SER A 3 -16.80 -9.03 -11.70
N PHE A 4 -15.66 -8.54 -12.13
CA PHE A 4 -15.08 -8.75 -13.45
C PHE A 4 -13.73 -9.48 -13.32
N SER A 5 -13.45 -10.37 -14.28
CA SER A 5 -12.18 -11.09 -14.39
C SER A 5 -11.82 -11.25 -15.86
N ALA A 6 -10.60 -10.87 -16.23
CA ALA A 6 -10.10 -11.03 -17.61
C ALA A 6 -8.60 -11.33 -17.65
N LEU A 7 -8.17 -12.13 -18.62
CA LEU A 7 -6.77 -12.30 -18.94
C LEU A 7 -6.36 -11.21 -19.94
N LEU A 8 -5.35 -10.42 -19.59
CA LEU A 8 -4.80 -9.37 -20.44
C LEU A 8 -3.85 -9.96 -21.50
N PRO A 9 -3.63 -9.27 -22.63
CA PRO A 9 -2.76 -9.75 -23.70
C PRO A 9 -1.32 -10.06 -23.29
N ASP A 10 -0.84 -9.44 -22.20
CA ASP A 10 0.51 -9.64 -21.66
C ASP A 10 0.61 -10.79 -20.63
N GLY A 11 -0.47 -11.55 -20.45
CA GLY A 11 -0.54 -12.71 -19.56
C GLY A 11 -0.84 -12.39 -18.10
N ARG A 12 -1.14 -11.12 -17.77
CA ARG A 12 -1.65 -10.74 -16.44
C ARG A 12 -3.14 -11.06 -16.31
N LEU A 13 -3.55 -11.47 -15.10
CA LEU A 13 -4.95 -11.60 -14.73
C LEU A 13 -5.41 -10.27 -14.11
N HIS A 14 -6.48 -9.70 -14.65
CA HIS A 14 -7.16 -8.52 -14.11
C HIS A 14 -8.42 -8.96 -13.37
N LEU A 15 -8.57 -8.51 -12.12
CA LEU A 15 -9.72 -8.78 -11.26
C LEU A 15 -10.26 -7.44 -10.73
N GLN A 16 -11.54 -7.14 -10.96
CA GLN A 16 -12.14 -5.89 -10.52
C GLN A 16 -13.50 -6.13 -9.85
N HIS A 17 -13.72 -5.52 -8.68
CA HIS A 17 -15.03 -5.51 -8.02
C HIS A 17 -15.20 -4.21 -7.24
N GLY A 18 -16.03 -3.31 -7.78
CA GLY A 18 -16.18 -1.96 -7.22
C GLY A 18 -14.84 -1.21 -7.21
N PRO A 19 -14.37 -0.69 -6.06
CA PRO A 19 -13.11 0.03 -5.96
C PRO A 19 -11.87 -0.88 -5.94
N ILE A 20 -12.06 -2.19 -5.76
CA ILE A 20 -10.97 -3.17 -5.73
C ILE A 20 -10.57 -3.49 -7.17
N ASP A 21 -9.29 -3.32 -7.48
CA ASP A 21 -8.76 -3.41 -8.84
C ASP A 21 -7.36 -4.04 -8.81
N CYS A 22 -7.32 -5.36 -9.01
CA CYS A 22 -6.12 -6.17 -8.84
C CYS A 22 -5.55 -6.62 -10.19
N LEU A 23 -4.25 -6.37 -10.38
CA LEU A 23 -3.45 -6.94 -11.45
C LEU A 23 -2.55 -8.03 -10.89
N CYS A 24 -2.74 -9.25 -11.36
CA CYS A 24 -2.02 -10.43 -10.89
C CYS A 24 -1.10 -10.95 -11.99
N ARG A 25 0.08 -11.44 -11.60
CA ARG A 25 0.95 -12.20 -12.50
C ARG A 25 1.56 -13.38 -11.76
N ALA A 26 1.64 -14.52 -12.42
CA ALA A 26 2.32 -15.71 -11.91
C ALA A 26 3.27 -16.29 -12.96
N TRP A 27 4.31 -16.96 -12.48
CA TRP A 27 5.30 -17.68 -13.28
C TRP A 27 5.48 -19.10 -12.75
N GLY A 28 5.71 -20.03 -13.66
CA GLY A 28 5.84 -21.46 -13.39
C GLY A 28 5.27 -22.29 -14.54
N ALA A 29 4.99 -23.57 -14.28
CA ALA A 29 4.39 -24.46 -15.27
C ALA A 29 3.04 -23.90 -15.77
N PRO A 30 2.77 -23.87 -17.09
CA PRO A 30 1.55 -23.25 -17.63
C PRO A 30 0.25 -23.79 -17.05
N ALA A 31 0.21 -25.09 -16.70
CA ALA A 31 -0.97 -25.70 -16.06
C ALA A 31 -1.18 -25.17 -14.63
N GLU A 32 -0.10 -25.00 -13.86
CA GLU A 32 -0.15 -24.44 -12.50
C GLU A 32 -0.60 -22.98 -12.52
N VAL A 33 -0.07 -22.17 -13.45
CA VAL A 33 -0.46 -20.76 -13.61
C VAL A 33 -1.94 -20.62 -13.97
N ARG A 34 -2.45 -21.44 -14.90
CA ARG A 34 -3.88 -21.42 -15.25
C ARG A 34 -4.76 -21.82 -14.07
N ALA A 35 -4.38 -22.84 -13.32
CA ALA A 35 -5.10 -23.27 -12.12
C ALA A 35 -5.10 -22.18 -11.04
N ALA A 36 -3.95 -21.55 -10.79
CA ALA A 36 -3.79 -20.45 -9.86
C ALA A 36 -4.69 -19.25 -10.20
N TYR A 37 -4.72 -18.85 -11.48
CA TYR A 37 -5.59 -17.76 -11.95
C TYR A 37 -7.07 -18.10 -11.82
N ALA A 38 -7.48 -19.33 -12.14
CA ALA A 38 -8.85 -19.77 -11.97
C ALA A 38 -9.29 -19.74 -10.49
N GLN A 39 -8.42 -20.18 -9.57
CA GLN A 39 -8.69 -20.13 -8.12
C GLN A 39 -8.82 -18.69 -7.61
N ALA A 40 -7.92 -17.79 -8.03
CA ALA A 40 -7.99 -16.37 -7.67
C ALA A 40 -9.29 -15.73 -8.17
N ALA A 41 -9.64 -15.95 -9.45
CA ALA A 41 -10.88 -15.45 -10.04
C ALA A 41 -12.14 -16.02 -9.37
N GLN A 42 -12.11 -17.26 -8.88
CA GLN A 42 -13.21 -17.87 -8.14
C GLN A 42 -13.37 -17.28 -6.73
N ALA A 43 -12.26 -17.00 -6.03
CA ALA A 43 -12.30 -16.50 -4.66
C ALA A 43 -12.61 -15.00 -4.56
N PHE A 44 -12.16 -14.22 -5.55
CA PHE A 44 -12.19 -12.76 -5.54
C PHE A 44 -13.59 -12.12 -5.34
N PRO A 45 -14.69 -12.62 -5.95
CA PRO A 45 -16.00 -11.97 -5.82
C PRO A 45 -16.53 -11.87 -4.38
N ALA A 46 -16.10 -12.78 -3.50
CA ALA A 46 -16.55 -12.83 -2.11
C ALA A 46 -15.88 -11.78 -1.20
N ILE A 47 -14.78 -11.15 -1.64
CA ILE A 47 -13.99 -10.24 -0.80
C ILE A 47 -14.76 -8.96 -0.47
N LEU A 48 -15.28 -8.26 -1.50
CA LEU A 48 -15.96 -6.97 -1.30
C LEU A 48 -17.22 -7.10 -0.42
N PRO A 49 -18.15 -8.05 -0.66
CA PRO A 49 -19.32 -8.21 0.20
C PRO A 49 -18.94 -8.47 1.67
N ALA A 50 -17.96 -9.35 1.92
CA ALA A 50 -17.51 -9.64 3.28
C ALA A 50 -16.91 -8.41 3.99
N LEU A 51 -16.21 -7.53 3.27
CA LEU A 51 -15.74 -6.26 3.82
C LEU A 51 -16.88 -5.28 4.07
N CYS A 52 -17.87 -5.23 3.18
CA CYS A 52 -19.05 -4.37 3.34
C CYS A 52 -19.87 -4.76 4.58
N ASP A 53 -20.00 -6.06 4.88
CA ASP A 53 -20.71 -6.58 6.05
C ASP A 53 -20.14 -6.06 7.38
N GLU A 54 -18.85 -5.71 7.39
CA GLU A 54 -18.13 -5.24 8.58
C GLU A 54 -17.63 -3.79 8.44
N LEU A 55 -18.10 -3.05 7.42
CA LEU A 55 -17.55 -1.74 7.06
C LEU A 55 -17.65 -0.72 8.19
N ALA A 56 -18.73 -0.74 8.96
CA ALA A 56 -18.89 0.17 10.10
C ALA A 56 -17.76 -0.02 11.12
N LEU A 57 -17.45 -1.28 11.48
CA LEU A 57 -16.37 -1.63 12.39
C LEU A 57 -14.99 -1.31 11.79
N LEU A 58 -14.80 -1.54 10.48
CA LEU A 58 -13.55 -1.24 9.79
C LEU A 58 -13.23 0.25 9.69
N ARG A 59 -14.23 1.12 9.87
CA ARG A 59 -14.07 2.58 9.93
C ARG A 59 -13.86 3.10 11.36
N GLU A 60 -13.97 2.25 12.37
CA GLU A 60 -13.72 2.66 13.75
C GLU A 60 -12.22 2.91 13.99
N PRO A 61 -11.84 3.99 14.68
CA PRO A 61 -10.46 4.21 15.08
C PRO A 61 -10.01 3.12 16.05
N LEU A 62 -8.79 2.62 15.86
CA LEU A 62 -8.23 1.63 16.78
C LEU A 62 -7.79 2.26 18.12
N PRO A 63 -7.85 1.50 19.23
CA PRO A 63 -8.30 0.10 19.33
C PRO A 63 -9.82 -0.05 19.24
N ALA A 64 -10.29 -1.02 18.46
CA ALA A 64 -11.70 -1.36 18.28
C ALA A 64 -11.93 -2.87 18.44
N ALA A 65 -13.18 -3.32 18.31
CA ALA A 65 -13.47 -4.75 18.32
C ALA A 65 -12.81 -5.45 17.12
N ARG A 66 -12.32 -6.67 17.33
CA ARG A 66 -11.70 -7.44 16.24
C ARG A 66 -12.80 -8.01 15.33
N PRO A 67 -12.75 -7.79 14.00
CA PRO A 67 -13.74 -8.31 13.07
C PRO A 67 -13.69 -9.84 12.90
N ALA A 68 -14.72 -10.40 12.26
CA ALA A 68 -14.94 -11.82 12.00
C ALA A 68 -14.55 -12.28 10.58
N GLY A 69 -14.44 -11.37 9.61
CA GLY A 69 -13.97 -11.67 8.25
C GLY A 69 -12.47 -11.90 8.20
N LEU A 70 -12.00 -12.77 7.30
CA LEU A 70 -10.56 -13.05 7.17
C LEU A 70 -9.77 -11.82 6.72
N VAL A 71 -10.24 -11.12 5.69
CA VAL A 71 -9.61 -9.90 5.18
C VAL A 71 -9.75 -8.76 6.18
N ALA A 72 -10.93 -8.59 6.76
CA ALA A 72 -11.20 -7.60 7.81
C ALA A 72 -10.27 -7.77 9.03
N ARG A 73 -10.02 -9.02 9.47
CA ARG A 73 -9.05 -9.30 10.53
C ARG A 73 -7.63 -8.94 10.13
N ALA A 74 -7.21 -9.27 8.91
CA ALA A 74 -5.88 -8.91 8.43
C ALA A 74 -5.68 -7.38 8.44
N MET A 75 -6.69 -6.62 8.01
CA MET A 75 -6.70 -5.16 8.09
C MET A 75 -6.56 -4.65 9.54
N HIS A 76 -7.40 -5.17 10.43
CA HIS A 76 -7.37 -4.80 11.85
C HIS A 76 -6.00 -5.11 12.49
N ASP A 77 -5.50 -6.33 12.30
CA ASP A 77 -4.25 -6.79 12.91
C ASP A 77 -3.03 -6.05 12.35
N ALA A 78 -3.05 -5.66 11.07
CA ALA A 78 -2.01 -4.83 10.45
C ALA A 78 -1.99 -3.41 11.02
N CYS A 79 -3.16 -2.82 11.32
CA CYS A 79 -3.28 -1.47 11.85
C CYS A 79 -3.05 -1.38 13.37
N LEU A 80 -3.30 -2.46 14.12
CA LEU A 80 -3.26 -2.48 15.58
C LEU A 80 -1.94 -1.98 16.22
N PRO A 81 -0.74 -2.29 15.69
CA PRO A 81 0.52 -1.74 16.22
C PRO A 81 0.61 -0.21 16.19
N PHE A 82 -0.22 0.45 15.39
CA PHE A 82 -0.24 1.90 15.23
C PHE A 82 -1.35 2.59 16.04
N ALA A 83 -2.12 1.86 16.85
CA ALA A 83 -3.27 2.36 17.61
C ALA A 83 -2.93 3.44 18.67
N GLY A 84 -1.64 3.68 18.95
CA GLY A 84 -1.20 4.87 19.70
C GLY A 84 -1.36 6.19 18.92
N ARG A 85 -1.76 6.13 17.65
CA ARG A 85 -2.10 7.23 16.76
C ARG A 85 -3.49 6.99 16.17
N PHE A 86 -4.06 8.00 15.53
CA PHE A 86 -5.27 7.78 14.76
C PHE A 86 -4.97 6.89 13.54
N ILE A 87 -5.66 5.77 13.46
CA ILE A 87 -5.69 4.86 12.33
C ILE A 87 -6.98 4.05 12.41
N THR A 88 -7.55 3.71 11.25
CA THR A 88 -8.66 2.76 11.12
C THR A 88 -8.15 1.53 10.35
N PRO A 89 -8.80 0.37 10.46
CA PRO A 89 -8.51 -0.77 9.58
C PRO A 89 -8.54 -0.43 8.08
N MET A 90 -9.26 0.62 7.64
CA MET A 90 -9.28 1.06 6.25
C MET A 90 -7.88 1.41 5.68
N ALA A 91 -6.92 1.77 6.53
CA ALA A 91 -5.53 2.06 6.11
C ALA A 91 -4.73 0.84 5.61
N ALA A 92 -5.29 -0.37 5.69
CA ALA A 92 -4.68 -1.61 5.22
C ALA A 92 -5.53 -2.34 4.17
N VAL A 93 -6.60 -1.73 3.67
CA VAL A 93 -7.60 -2.42 2.83
C VAL A 93 -7.00 -2.95 1.55
N ALA A 94 -6.16 -2.16 0.87
CA ALA A 94 -5.68 -2.52 -0.45
C ALA A 94 -4.61 -3.61 -0.34
N GLY A 95 -3.70 -3.48 0.63
CA GLY A 95 -2.72 -4.51 0.97
C GLY A 95 -3.36 -5.83 1.42
N ALA A 96 -4.33 -5.79 2.35
CA ALA A 96 -4.99 -7.00 2.85
C ALA A 96 -5.77 -7.76 1.76
N VAL A 97 -6.37 -7.03 0.81
CA VAL A 97 -7.00 -7.65 -0.36
C VAL A 97 -5.94 -8.28 -1.27
N ALA A 98 -4.82 -7.61 -1.53
CA ALA A 98 -3.72 -8.18 -2.32
C ALA A 98 -3.19 -9.48 -1.69
N ASP A 99 -2.99 -9.50 -0.37
CA ASP A 99 -2.57 -10.69 0.37
C ASP A 99 -3.59 -11.83 0.24
N ALA A 100 -4.89 -11.52 0.37
CA ALA A 100 -5.95 -12.53 0.28
C ALA A 100 -6.04 -13.16 -1.12
N VAL A 101 -5.91 -12.35 -2.17
CA VAL A 101 -5.90 -12.83 -3.56
C VAL A 101 -4.64 -13.62 -3.85
N LEU A 102 -3.47 -13.18 -3.37
CA LEU A 102 -2.22 -13.93 -3.52
C LEU A 102 -2.31 -15.29 -2.81
N ALA A 103 -2.87 -15.33 -1.61
CA ALA A 103 -3.07 -16.57 -0.86
C ALA A 103 -4.01 -17.54 -1.59
N ALA A 104 -5.05 -17.04 -2.27
CA ALA A 104 -5.90 -17.86 -3.13
C ALA A 104 -5.14 -18.38 -4.35
N LEU A 105 -4.38 -17.50 -5.01
CA LEU A 105 -3.56 -17.80 -6.19
C LEU A 105 -2.50 -18.87 -5.90
N CYS A 106 -1.85 -18.85 -4.73
CA CYS A 106 -0.80 -19.80 -4.36
C CYS A 106 -1.32 -21.11 -3.74
N ARG A 107 -2.62 -21.22 -3.42
CA ARG A 107 -3.13 -22.32 -2.60
C ARG A 107 -2.98 -23.68 -3.27
N GLY A 108 -2.07 -24.49 -2.73
CA GLY A 108 -1.76 -25.82 -3.26
C GLY A 108 -1.20 -25.79 -4.68
N ARG A 109 -0.59 -24.67 -5.10
CA ARG A 109 0.02 -24.47 -6.41
C ARG A 109 1.55 -24.42 -6.30
N ALA A 110 2.24 -24.89 -7.33
CA ALA A 110 3.69 -24.79 -7.45
C ALA A 110 4.07 -23.65 -8.41
N LEU A 111 4.25 -22.45 -7.86
CA LEU A 111 4.62 -21.25 -8.61
C LEU A 111 6.05 -20.84 -8.29
N GLU A 112 6.81 -20.44 -9.31
CA GLU A 112 8.16 -19.88 -9.15
C GLU A 112 8.08 -18.52 -8.47
N ARG A 113 7.21 -17.64 -8.97
CA ARG A 113 6.94 -16.34 -8.37
C ARG A 113 5.55 -15.87 -8.77
N ALA A 114 4.97 -15.00 -7.97
CA ALA A 114 3.71 -14.33 -8.29
C ALA A 114 3.63 -12.98 -7.60
N PHE A 115 2.79 -12.09 -8.13
CA PHE A 115 2.39 -10.88 -7.44
C PHE A 115 0.91 -10.60 -7.66
N VAL A 116 0.33 -9.86 -6.71
CA VAL A 116 -0.97 -9.19 -6.83
C VAL A 116 -0.75 -7.73 -6.49
N ASN A 117 -1.04 -6.83 -7.42
CA ASN A 117 -0.98 -5.38 -7.23
C ASN A 117 -2.40 -4.82 -7.17
N ASN A 118 -2.78 -4.22 -6.05
CA ASN A 118 -4.03 -3.51 -5.86
C ASN A 118 -3.78 -2.01 -5.68
N GLY A 119 -3.55 -1.31 -6.80
CA GLY A 119 -3.43 0.16 -6.79
C GLY A 119 -2.13 0.73 -6.23
N GLY A 120 -1.05 -0.05 -6.17
CA GLY A 120 0.22 0.33 -5.56
C GLY A 120 0.63 -0.56 -4.39
N ASP A 121 -0.33 -1.32 -3.84
CA ASP A 121 -0.12 -2.25 -2.74
C ASP A 121 -0.01 -3.67 -3.28
N ILE A 122 1.18 -4.24 -3.08
CA ILE A 122 1.66 -5.41 -3.79
C ILE A 122 1.99 -6.52 -2.79
N ALA A 123 1.21 -7.59 -2.83
CA ALA A 123 1.58 -8.85 -2.21
C ALA A 123 2.35 -9.69 -3.23
N PHE A 124 3.42 -10.38 -2.80
CA PHE A 124 4.19 -11.23 -3.70
C PHE A 124 4.68 -12.54 -3.09
N HIS A 125 4.78 -13.56 -3.94
CA HIS A 125 5.35 -14.87 -3.65
C HIS A 125 6.64 -15.06 -4.43
N LEU A 126 7.66 -15.63 -3.78
CA LEU A 126 8.95 -15.98 -4.36
C LEU A 126 9.36 -17.36 -3.85
N ALA A 127 9.48 -18.33 -4.75
CA ALA A 127 10.13 -19.61 -4.46
C ALA A 127 11.64 -19.41 -4.25
N PRO A 128 12.37 -20.35 -3.61
CA PRO A 128 13.80 -20.23 -3.40
C PRO A 128 14.58 -19.89 -4.69
N GLY A 129 15.51 -18.94 -4.60
CA GLY A 129 16.31 -18.46 -5.74
C GLY A 129 15.58 -17.54 -6.72
N GLN A 130 14.30 -17.23 -6.50
CA GLN A 130 13.54 -16.31 -7.35
C GLN A 130 13.64 -14.86 -6.87
N ALA A 131 13.44 -13.94 -7.81
CA ALA A 131 13.42 -12.51 -7.54
C ALA A 131 12.36 -11.78 -8.38
N LEU A 132 11.95 -10.61 -7.90
CA LEU A 132 11.11 -9.65 -8.61
C LEU A 132 11.78 -8.28 -8.57
N ARG A 133 11.70 -7.53 -9.67
CA ARG A 133 12.12 -6.14 -9.72
C ARG A 133 10.89 -5.25 -9.68
N CYS A 134 10.77 -4.46 -8.62
CA CYS A 134 9.67 -3.52 -8.44
C CYS A 134 10.13 -2.11 -8.81
N GLY A 135 9.45 -1.47 -9.75
CA GLY A 135 9.67 -0.06 -10.06
C GLY A 135 9.15 0.85 -8.96
N LEU A 136 9.87 1.92 -8.68
CA LEU A 136 9.42 3.03 -7.85
C LEU A 136 9.03 4.20 -8.75
N VAL A 137 7.85 4.76 -8.48
CA VAL A 137 7.32 5.94 -9.15
C VAL A 137 6.83 6.89 -8.06
N ALA A 138 7.54 8.00 -7.89
CA ALA A 138 7.24 9.03 -6.88
C ALA A 138 6.19 10.03 -7.38
N GLU A 139 6.16 10.30 -8.69
CA GLU A 139 5.17 11.21 -9.30
C GLU A 139 4.26 10.48 -10.30
N LEU A 140 3.03 10.19 -9.88
CA LEU A 140 2.03 9.52 -10.75
C LEU A 140 1.64 10.36 -11.98
N ALA A 141 1.73 11.68 -11.90
CA ALA A 141 1.41 12.59 -13.00
C ALA A 141 2.51 12.65 -14.07
N ALA A 142 3.73 12.25 -13.73
CA ALA A 142 4.88 12.17 -14.63
C ALA A 142 5.56 10.81 -14.42
N PRO A 143 4.94 9.71 -14.87
CA PRO A 143 5.37 8.36 -14.53
C PRO A 143 6.73 8.03 -15.19
N ALA A 144 7.80 8.41 -14.49
CA ALA A 144 9.16 7.98 -14.73
C ALA A 144 9.55 6.95 -13.66
N LEU A 145 10.44 6.04 -14.03
CA LEU A 145 11.01 5.07 -13.10
C LEU A 145 12.09 5.79 -12.28
N ASP A 146 11.76 6.24 -11.07
CA ASP A 146 12.68 6.92 -10.16
C ASP A 146 13.74 5.97 -9.56
N GLY A 147 13.43 4.67 -9.57
CA GLY A 147 14.34 3.62 -9.13
C GLY A 147 13.69 2.24 -9.19
N ALA A 148 14.43 1.24 -8.76
CA ALA A 148 13.89 -0.11 -8.62
C ALA A 148 14.36 -0.78 -7.33
N ILE A 149 13.45 -1.52 -6.70
CA ILE A 149 13.77 -2.41 -5.57
C ILE A 149 13.86 -3.83 -6.11
N LEU A 150 14.98 -4.51 -5.82
CA LEU A 150 15.13 -5.92 -6.10
C LEU A 150 14.66 -6.75 -4.91
N LEU A 151 13.53 -7.44 -5.08
CA LEU A 151 12.92 -8.32 -4.10
C LEU A 151 13.45 -9.73 -4.34
N ARG A 152 14.04 -10.35 -3.31
CA ARG A 152 14.63 -11.69 -3.38
C ARG A 152 13.94 -12.65 -2.41
N ALA A 153 13.88 -13.92 -2.77
CA ALA A 153 13.25 -14.96 -1.96
C ALA A 153 13.86 -15.06 -0.55
N GLU A 154 15.16 -14.77 -0.42
CA GLU A 154 15.91 -14.79 0.83
C GLU A 154 15.56 -13.61 1.75
N GLY A 155 14.97 -12.55 1.19
CA GLY A 155 14.47 -11.42 1.96
C GLY A 155 13.22 -11.79 2.78
N ARG A 156 12.98 -11.06 3.86
CA ARG A 156 11.84 -11.29 4.75
C ARG A 156 10.53 -10.70 4.23
N ALA A 157 10.62 -9.66 3.41
CA ALA A 157 9.46 -8.97 2.88
C ALA A 157 8.64 -9.87 1.93
N ARG A 158 7.31 -9.83 2.05
CA ARG A 158 6.36 -10.39 1.07
C ARG A 158 5.26 -9.40 0.68
N GLY A 159 5.34 -8.18 1.19
CA GLY A 159 4.48 -7.07 0.81
C GLY A 159 5.25 -5.78 0.57
N LEU A 160 4.70 -4.98 -0.33
CA LEU A 160 5.11 -3.60 -0.58
C LEU A 160 3.85 -2.75 -0.68
N ALA A 161 3.90 -1.50 -0.21
CA ALA A 161 2.78 -0.57 -0.35
C ALA A 161 3.28 0.85 -0.55
N THR A 162 2.46 1.69 -1.18
CA THR A 162 2.82 3.10 -1.42
C THR A 162 1.69 4.05 -1.05
N SER A 163 1.99 5.01 -0.17
CA SER A 163 1.06 6.06 0.25
C SER A 163 1.61 7.44 -0.07
N GLY A 164 0.77 8.44 -0.31
CA GLY A 164 1.20 9.78 -0.70
C GLY A 164 0.07 10.81 -0.58
N ARG A 165 0.41 12.09 -0.74
CA ARG A 165 -0.54 13.21 -0.56
C ARG A 165 -1.54 13.39 -1.71
N ALA A 166 -1.30 12.76 -2.86
CA ALA A 166 -2.19 12.90 -4.02
C ALA A 166 -3.60 12.43 -3.61
N CYS A 167 -4.57 13.33 -3.66
CA CYS A 167 -5.94 13.02 -3.28
C CYS A 167 -6.68 12.26 -4.39
N LYS A 168 -7.81 11.65 -4.03
CA LYS A 168 -8.78 11.10 -4.97
C LYS A 168 -9.17 12.14 -6.01
N GLY A 169 -8.99 11.83 -7.29
CA GLY A 169 -9.22 12.75 -8.41
C GLY A 169 -8.04 13.64 -8.80
N GLN A 170 -6.91 13.58 -8.07
CA GLN A 170 -5.65 14.25 -8.40
C GLN A 170 -4.50 13.24 -8.60
N GLY A 171 -4.85 12.02 -9.03
CA GLY A 171 -3.91 10.93 -9.27
C GLY A 171 -3.74 9.94 -8.11
N GLY A 172 -4.24 10.22 -6.91
CA GLY A 172 -4.19 9.27 -5.79
C GLY A 172 -5.52 8.57 -5.51
N ARG A 173 -5.48 7.60 -4.59
CA ARG A 173 -6.63 6.72 -4.23
C ARG A 173 -7.14 6.91 -2.80
N SER A 174 -6.36 7.54 -1.92
CA SER A 174 -6.68 7.76 -0.50
C SER A 174 -6.35 9.20 -0.08
N PHE A 175 -6.82 9.61 1.09
CA PHE A 175 -6.42 10.87 1.69
C PHE A 175 -5.22 10.68 2.61
N SER A 176 -4.31 11.64 2.61
CA SER A 176 -3.18 11.69 3.54
C SER A 176 -3.28 12.91 4.44
N LEU A 177 -2.89 12.74 5.69
CA LEU A 177 -2.68 13.84 6.62
C LEU A 177 -1.29 14.47 6.40
N GLY A 178 -0.33 13.77 5.79
CA GLY A 178 1.01 14.28 5.55
C GLY A 178 1.16 14.96 4.19
N ILE A 179 2.40 15.33 3.88
CA ILE A 179 2.76 16.06 2.65
C ILE A 179 3.71 15.27 1.74
N ALA A 180 4.09 14.03 2.10
CA ALA A 180 4.92 13.19 1.24
C ALA A 180 4.30 13.03 -0.15
N ASP A 181 5.10 13.14 -1.20
CA ASP A 181 4.66 12.82 -2.55
C ASP A 181 4.43 11.31 -2.67
N ALA A 182 5.37 10.52 -2.15
CA ALA A 182 5.24 9.07 -2.02
C ALA A 182 6.05 8.54 -0.83
N VAL A 183 5.53 7.50 -0.19
CA VAL A 183 6.21 6.67 0.80
C VAL A 183 5.96 5.23 0.42
N THR A 184 7.00 4.53 0.00
CA THR A 184 6.96 3.10 -0.31
C THR A 184 7.56 2.31 0.85
N VAL A 185 6.84 1.32 1.36
CA VAL A 185 7.24 0.49 2.50
C VAL A 185 7.34 -0.97 2.09
N LEU A 186 8.35 -1.67 2.61
CA LEU A 186 8.50 -3.12 2.54
C LEU A 186 8.16 -3.73 3.90
N ALA A 187 7.31 -4.76 3.93
CA ALA A 187 6.96 -5.48 5.15
C ALA A 187 6.74 -6.98 4.91
N ALA A 188 6.49 -7.72 5.99
CA ALA A 188 6.25 -9.16 5.96
C ALA A 188 5.03 -9.58 5.12
N ASP A 189 4.08 -8.67 4.91
CA ASP A 189 2.87 -8.84 4.09
C ASP A 189 2.40 -7.45 3.60
N ALA A 190 1.49 -7.42 2.61
CA ALA A 190 1.07 -6.17 1.99
C ALA A 190 0.18 -5.33 2.91
N ALA A 191 -0.67 -5.97 3.73
CA ALA A 191 -1.50 -5.28 4.72
C ALA A 191 -0.68 -4.44 5.71
N ARG A 192 0.40 -5.01 6.26
CA ARG A 192 1.33 -4.28 7.16
C ARG A 192 2.08 -3.18 6.44
N ALA A 193 2.49 -3.44 5.20
CA ALA A 193 3.15 -2.42 4.38
C ALA A 193 2.22 -1.22 4.17
N ASP A 194 0.95 -1.46 3.84
CA ASP A 194 -0.08 -0.45 3.55
C ASP A 194 -0.38 0.44 4.78
N ALA A 195 -0.64 -0.21 5.92
CA ALA A 195 -0.82 0.49 7.20
C ALA A 195 0.42 1.34 7.56
N ALA A 196 1.62 0.76 7.45
CA ALA A 196 2.86 1.46 7.77
C ALA A 196 3.14 2.63 6.80
N ALA A 197 2.92 2.43 5.49
CA ALA A 197 3.08 3.47 4.47
C ALA A 197 2.17 4.66 4.77
N THR A 198 0.91 4.40 5.13
CA THR A 198 -0.05 5.43 5.56
C THR A 198 0.45 6.21 6.77
N VAL A 199 0.90 5.54 7.83
CA VAL A 199 1.36 6.23 9.06
C VAL A 199 2.67 6.99 8.83
N ILE A 200 3.60 6.45 8.04
CA ILE A 200 4.87 7.14 7.71
C ILE A 200 4.61 8.34 6.80
N ALA A 201 3.76 8.20 5.79
CA ALA A 201 3.36 9.31 4.92
C ALA A 201 2.74 10.45 5.74
N ASN A 202 1.86 10.12 6.69
CA ASN A 202 1.27 11.09 7.62
C ASN A 202 2.30 11.77 8.54
N ALA A 203 3.43 11.13 8.81
CA ALA A 203 4.51 11.69 9.64
C ALA A 203 5.48 12.58 8.86
N VAL A 204 5.49 12.49 7.52
CA VAL A 204 6.15 13.50 6.67
C VAL A 204 5.22 14.70 6.62
N ASP A 205 5.43 15.66 7.51
CA ASP A 205 4.55 16.83 7.64
C ASP A 205 5.28 18.06 8.18
N LEU A 206 4.66 19.23 7.99
CA LEU A 206 5.02 20.52 8.56
C LEU A 206 3.78 21.15 9.24
N PRO A 207 3.47 20.77 10.49
CA PRO A 207 2.26 21.24 11.16
C PRO A 207 2.19 22.76 11.26
N GLY A 208 1.05 23.33 10.87
CA GLY A 208 0.81 24.79 10.89
C GLY A 208 1.53 25.58 9.78
N HIS A 209 2.23 24.91 8.86
CA HIS A 209 2.95 25.60 7.80
C HIS A 209 2.01 26.16 6.73
N ARG A 210 2.18 27.44 6.38
CA ARG A 210 1.29 28.19 5.47
C ARG A 210 1.19 27.60 4.06
N ALA A 211 2.20 26.89 3.60
CA ALA A 211 2.20 26.27 2.28
C ALA A 211 1.37 24.99 2.23
N VAL A 212 0.97 24.42 3.38
CA VAL A 212 0.17 23.19 3.44
C VAL A 212 -1.29 23.57 3.53
N ILE A 213 -2.02 23.40 2.42
CA ILE A 213 -3.45 23.69 2.37
C ILE A 213 -4.21 22.44 2.80
N ARG A 214 -5.06 22.58 3.81
CA ARG A 214 -5.81 21.47 4.38
C ARG A 214 -7.31 21.68 4.31
N ARG A 215 -8.04 20.58 4.17
CA ARG A 215 -9.52 20.54 4.20
C ARG A 215 -9.97 19.35 5.03
N LYS A 216 -11.19 19.37 5.57
CA LYS A 216 -11.72 18.18 6.23
C LYS A 216 -11.94 17.08 5.19
N ALA A 217 -11.61 15.84 5.54
CA ALA A 217 -11.87 14.71 4.65
C ALA A 217 -13.35 14.60 4.28
N SER A 218 -14.24 14.80 5.25
CA SER A 218 -15.70 14.81 5.06
C SER A 218 -16.22 15.90 4.11
N ASP A 219 -15.48 17.01 3.94
CA ASP A 219 -15.88 18.07 2.99
C ASP A 219 -15.54 17.68 1.54
N ILE A 220 -14.67 16.69 1.35
CA ILE A 220 -14.23 16.18 0.03
C ILE A 220 -14.96 14.86 -0.29
N ASP A 221 -15.01 13.93 0.66
CA ASP A 221 -15.71 12.64 0.57
C ASP A 221 -16.52 12.46 1.87
N PRO A 222 -17.85 12.68 1.84
CA PRO A 222 -18.71 12.57 3.02
C PRO A 222 -18.66 11.19 3.70
N ASP A 223 -18.29 10.14 2.97
CA ASP A 223 -18.19 8.78 3.47
C ASP A 223 -16.79 8.41 3.99
N SER A 224 -15.86 9.38 4.06
CA SER A 224 -14.50 9.14 4.53
C SER A 224 -14.47 8.70 6.01
N ASP A 225 -13.71 7.64 6.27
CA ASP A 225 -13.41 7.14 7.63
C ASP A 225 -12.56 8.13 8.45
N LEU A 226 -11.92 9.11 7.79
CA LEU A 226 -11.19 10.18 8.46
C LEU A 226 -12.12 11.27 9.04
N GLY A 227 -13.39 11.30 8.62
CA GLY A 227 -14.39 12.26 9.09
C GLY A 227 -13.93 13.72 9.00
N GLY A 228 -14.06 14.48 10.09
CA GLY A 228 -13.69 15.90 10.15
C GLY A 228 -12.18 16.18 10.18
N ARG A 229 -11.31 15.17 10.04
CA ARG A 229 -9.86 15.35 10.10
C ARG A 229 -9.34 16.11 8.89
N LEU A 230 -8.34 16.95 9.14
CA LEU A 230 -7.69 17.74 8.12
C LEU A 230 -6.73 16.86 7.30
N VAL A 231 -6.97 16.81 5.99
CA VAL A 231 -6.15 16.12 5.01
C VAL A 231 -5.46 17.14 4.11
N THR A 232 -4.31 16.79 3.54
CA THR A 232 -3.56 17.66 2.63
C THR A 232 -4.33 17.76 1.31
N TRP A 233 -4.80 18.96 1.00
CA TRP A 233 -5.51 19.26 -0.24
C TRP A 233 -4.57 19.80 -1.32
N ASP A 234 -3.62 20.64 -0.92
CA ASP A 234 -2.61 21.20 -1.82
C ASP A 234 -1.33 21.53 -1.04
N LEU A 235 -0.22 21.61 -1.77
CA LEU A 235 1.09 21.93 -1.23
C LEU A 235 1.76 22.99 -2.09
N GLY A 236 1.97 24.17 -1.52
CA GLY A 236 2.74 25.26 -2.11
C GLY A 236 4.24 24.94 -2.20
N ALA A 237 5.02 25.96 -2.57
CA ALA A 237 6.47 25.85 -2.59
C ALA A 237 7.01 25.66 -1.17
N LEU A 238 8.02 24.79 -1.04
CA LEU A 238 8.80 24.59 0.18
C LEU A 238 10.26 24.84 -0.15
N ASP A 239 11.01 25.38 0.81
CA ASP A 239 12.46 25.46 0.68
C ASP A 239 13.14 24.11 1.01
N ALA A 240 14.44 24.00 0.70
CA ALA A 240 15.19 22.77 0.91
C ALA A 240 15.29 22.35 2.39
N GLY A 241 15.28 23.30 3.32
CA GLY A 241 15.30 23.05 4.76
C GLY A 241 13.97 22.50 5.26
N GLU A 242 12.86 23.06 4.78
CA GLU A 242 11.49 22.59 5.06
C GLU A 242 11.25 21.17 4.53
N VAL A 243 11.67 20.90 3.28
CA VAL A 243 11.62 19.56 2.69
C VAL A 243 12.44 18.57 3.52
N ARG A 244 13.66 18.94 3.92
CA ARG A 244 14.51 18.10 4.76
C ARG A 244 13.86 17.82 6.11
N ALA A 245 13.31 18.84 6.77
CA ALA A 245 12.68 18.71 8.07
C ALA A 245 11.47 17.75 8.05
N ALA A 246 10.62 17.86 7.02
CA ALA A 246 9.48 16.97 6.82
C ALA A 246 9.93 15.51 6.57
N LEU A 247 10.90 15.30 5.68
CA LEU A 247 11.45 13.97 5.39
C LEU A 247 12.13 13.36 6.63
N ASP A 248 12.85 14.15 7.42
CA ASP A 248 13.49 13.68 8.65
C ASP A 248 12.45 13.27 9.71
N ALA A 249 11.29 13.93 9.76
CA ALA A 249 10.18 13.52 10.63
C ALA A 249 9.61 12.15 10.24
N GLY A 250 9.34 11.94 8.95
CA GLY A 250 8.92 10.62 8.45
C GLY A 250 9.99 9.55 8.65
N ARG A 251 11.26 9.85 8.36
CA ARG A 251 12.38 8.90 8.53
C ARG A 251 12.54 8.46 9.97
N ARG A 252 12.46 9.37 10.95
CA ARG A 252 12.53 9.01 12.37
C ARG A 252 11.47 7.99 12.77
N LEU A 253 10.25 8.14 12.25
CA LEU A 253 9.19 7.15 12.49
C LEU A 253 9.51 5.83 11.78
N ALA A 254 9.86 5.87 10.49
CA ALA A 254 10.23 4.67 9.74
C ALA A 254 11.33 3.87 10.46
N ASP A 255 12.38 4.55 10.93
CA ASP A 255 13.48 3.92 11.68
C ASP A 255 12.98 3.26 12.98
N ALA A 256 12.03 3.89 13.67
CA ALA A 256 11.43 3.32 14.87
C ALA A 256 10.59 2.06 14.57
N LEU A 257 9.84 2.07 13.46
CA LEU A 257 9.06 0.92 13.01
C LEU A 257 9.95 -0.24 12.56
N ALA A 258 11.05 0.06 11.87
CA ALA A 258 12.05 -0.94 11.47
C ALA A 258 12.71 -1.58 12.69
N ARG A 259 13.12 -0.79 13.69
CA ARG A 259 13.65 -1.32 14.98
C ARG A 259 12.63 -2.17 15.73
N ALA A 260 11.35 -1.87 15.61
CA ALA A 260 10.26 -2.66 16.18
C ALA A 260 9.92 -3.92 15.36
N GLY A 261 10.57 -4.14 14.21
CA GLY A 261 10.31 -5.27 13.32
C GLY A 261 8.96 -5.20 12.59
N LEU A 262 8.37 -4.00 12.49
CA LEU A 262 7.08 -3.78 11.82
C LEU A 262 7.25 -3.57 10.31
N ILE A 263 8.42 -3.10 9.87
CA ILE A 263 8.79 -2.93 8.46
C ILE A 263 10.23 -3.40 8.23
N GLU A 264 10.54 -3.79 6.99
CA GLU A 264 11.89 -4.16 6.56
C GLU A 264 12.65 -2.96 5.95
N GLY A 265 11.90 -1.97 5.45
CA GLY A 265 12.48 -0.74 4.92
C GLY A 265 11.42 0.22 4.37
N ALA A 266 11.83 1.46 4.14
CA ALA A 266 11.00 2.47 3.49
C ALA A 266 11.81 3.44 2.60
N VAL A 267 11.17 3.91 1.53
CA VAL A 267 11.62 5.01 0.67
C VAL A 267 10.61 6.14 0.78
N LEU A 268 11.05 7.32 1.16
CA LEU A 268 10.21 8.51 1.33
C LEU A 268 10.64 9.57 0.31
N ALA A 269 9.69 10.14 -0.42
CA ALA A 269 9.93 11.16 -1.43
C ALA A 269 9.09 12.42 -1.15
N LEU A 270 9.73 13.58 -1.26
CA LEU A 270 9.11 14.90 -1.19
C LEU A 270 9.93 15.89 -2.03
N ARG A 271 9.30 16.55 -3.01
CA ARG A 271 9.91 17.59 -3.86
C ARG A 271 11.28 17.17 -4.40
N GLN A 272 11.32 16.03 -5.11
CA GLN A 272 12.54 15.46 -5.72
C GLN A 272 13.65 15.06 -4.72
N SER A 273 13.40 15.21 -3.41
CA SER A 273 14.30 14.75 -2.36
C SER A 273 13.84 13.41 -1.82
N VAL A 274 14.79 12.53 -1.54
CA VAL A 274 14.53 11.17 -1.05
C VAL A 274 15.19 10.96 0.32
N ALA A 275 14.51 10.21 1.18
CA ALA A 275 15.04 9.64 2.41
C ALA A 275 14.79 8.14 2.46
N LEU A 276 15.72 7.39 3.04
CA LEU A 276 15.68 5.93 3.14
C LEU A 276 15.74 5.48 4.61
N CYS A 277 15.12 4.34 4.91
CA CYS A 277 15.16 3.67 6.22
C CYS A 277 15.30 2.16 6.03
N GLY A 278 16.19 1.49 6.75
CA GLY A 278 16.36 0.03 6.76
C GLY A 278 17.24 -0.51 5.62
N THR A 279 16.92 -1.70 5.11
CA THR A 279 17.56 -2.32 3.93
C THR A 279 16.86 -2.09 2.57
N PRO A 280 16.13 -0.98 2.29
CA PRO A 280 15.82 -0.65 0.91
C PRO A 280 17.11 -0.14 0.30
N HIS A 281 17.76 -0.98 -0.48
CA HIS A 281 18.76 -0.55 -1.45
C HIS A 281 18.05 -0.45 -2.80
N PRO A 282 17.31 0.65 -3.08
CA PRO A 282 16.83 0.88 -4.42
C PRO A 282 18.06 1.04 -5.33
N GLU A 283 18.09 0.30 -6.42
CA GLU A 283 18.95 0.64 -7.54
C GLU A 283 18.29 1.86 -8.20
N LEU A 284 18.83 3.05 -7.92
CA LEU A 284 18.45 4.26 -8.63
C LEU A 284 18.74 4.04 -10.11
N LEU A 285 17.74 4.25 -10.94
CA LEU A 285 17.93 4.24 -12.38
C LEU A 285 18.54 5.59 -12.74
N SER A 286 19.77 5.59 -13.25
CA SER A 286 20.34 6.78 -13.87
C SER A 286 19.43 7.17 -15.04
N ALA A 287 18.86 8.38 -14.97
CA ALA A 287 18.14 9.01 -16.08
C ALA A 287 19.08 9.21 -17.29
#